data_AF-A0A9D7NXX5-F1
#
_entry.id   AF-A0A9D7NXX5-F1
#
_cell.length_a   1.000
_cell.length_b   1.000
_cell.length_c   1.000
_cell.angle_alpha   90.00
_cell.angle_beta   90.00
_cell.angle_gamma   90.00
#
_symmetry.space_group_name_H-M   'P 1'
#
loop_
_entity.id
_entity.type
_entity.pdbx_description
1 polymer ?
#
loop_
_entity_poly.entity_id
_entity_poly.type
_entity_poly.pdbx_seq_one_letter_code
_entity_poly.pdbx_strand_id
1 'polypeptide(L)'
;MRLRWPIPLLVAGHTALLAAYTLPADLVPLRTRALAIAYVRPLFHQQWRLFAPDPPLCSCQLQVTDANGRWVGLGEDHPHYLYRRMVRGMAWNAQRGVVEGHTRVEPVIAEAIGRLLRDQGSSVGPVRLVERCITDPERPHQREERITPLVLR
;
A
#
# COMPACT_ATOMS: atom_id res chain seq x y z
N MET A 1 30.85 -19.21 -33.01
CA MET A 1 29.55 -18.62 -33.41
C MET A 1 29.10 -17.67 -32.31
N ARG A 2 29.07 -16.35 -32.55
CA ARG A 2 28.49 -15.39 -31.60
C ARG A 2 26.98 -15.57 -31.60
N LEU A 3 26.40 -15.93 -30.46
CA LEU A 3 24.96 -16.09 -30.28
C LEU A 3 24.31 -14.70 -30.47
N ARG A 4 23.80 -14.42 -31.67
CA ARG A 4 23.16 -13.12 -32.04
C ARG A 4 21.70 -13.00 -31.57
N TRP A 5 21.14 -14.09 -31.04
CA TRP A 5 19.73 -14.23 -30.71
C TRP A 5 19.33 -14.16 -29.22
N PRO A 6 20.23 -14.11 -28.21
CA PRO A 6 19.78 -14.23 -26.82
C PRO A 6 18.97 -13.00 -26.37
N ILE A 7 19.39 -11.80 -26.77
CA ILE A 7 18.70 -10.56 -26.38
C ILE A 7 17.29 -10.49 -27.02
N PRO A 8 17.11 -10.69 -28.34
CA PRO A 8 15.78 -10.72 -28.94
C PRO A 8 14.84 -11.77 -28.31
N LEU A 9 15.34 -12.95 -27.99
CA LEU A 9 14.54 -14.01 -27.34
C LEU A 9 14.11 -13.63 -25.93
N LEU A 10 15.01 -13.02 -25.14
CA LEU A 10 14.67 -12.52 -23.81
C LEU A 10 13.62 -11.41 -23.87
N VAL A 11 13.76 -10.46 -24.81
CA VAL A 11 12.78 -9.39 -25.02
C VAL A 11 11.42 -9.96 -25.42
N ALA A 12 11.39 -10.86 -26.40
CA ALA A 12 10.16 -11.50 -26.84
C ALA A 12 9.48 -12.28 -25.70
N GLY A 13 10.26 -13.03 -24.90
CA GLY A 13 9.77 -13.74 -23.72
C GLY A 13 9.21 -12.79 -22.65
N HIS A 14 9.91 -11.69 -22.35
CA HIS A 14 9.44 -10.66 -21.43
C HIS A 14 8.11 -10.04 -21.91
N THR A 15 8.03 -9.65 -23.18
CA THR A 15 6.80 -9.08 -23.77
C THR A 15 5.65 -10.07 -23.76
N ALA A 16 5.89 -11.35 -24.06
CA ALA A 16 4.86 -12.38 -24.01
C ALA A 16 4.33 -12.59 -22.58
N LEU A 17 5.21 -12.58 -21.57
CA LEU A 17 4.81 -12.69 -20.16
C LEU A 17 4.03 -11.46 -19.69
N LEU A 18 4.41 -10.26 -20.13
CA LEU A 18 3.64 -9.04 -19.88
C LEU A 18 2.23 -9.12 -20.50
N ALA A 19 2.15 -9.51 -21.78
CA ALA A 19 0.87 -9.65 -22.46
C ALA A 19 -0.04 -10.69 -21.76
N ALA A 20 0.53 -11.85 -21.38
CA ALA A 20 -0.19 -12.88 -20.63
C ALA A 20 -0.63 -12.42 -19.23
N TYR A 21 0.09 -11.49 -18.60
CA TYR A 21 -0.29 -10.90 -17.33
C TYR A 21 -1.46 -9.91 -17.47
N THR A 22 -1.48 -9.13 -18.56
CA THR A 22 -2.50 -8.09 -18.78
C THR A 22 -3.78 -8.61 -19.42
N LEU A 23 -3.72 -9.71 -20.18
CA LEU A 23 -4.87 -10.26 -20.88
C LEU A 23 -5.92 -10.84 -19.90
N PRO A 24 -7.21 -10.83 -20.30
CA PRO A 24 -8.30 -11.51 -19.61
C PRO A 24 -7.98 -12.97 -19.24
N ALA A 25 -8.50 -13.43 -18.10
CA ALA A 25 -8.16 -14.75 -17.53
C ALA A 25 -8.65 -15.94 -18.36
N ASP A 26 -9.71 -15.74 -19.11
CA ASP A 26 -10.31 -16.68 -20.06
C ASP A 26 -9.45 -16.90 -21.32
N LEU A 27 -8.60 -15.93 -21.67
CA LEU A 27 -7.75 -16.00 -22.87
C LEU A 27 -6.37 -16.61 -22.63
N VAL A 28 -5.97 -16.78 -21.36
CA VAL A 28 -4.59 -17.20 -21.01
C VAL A 28 -4.63 -18.52 -20.23
N PRO A 29 -3.95 -19.58 -20.71
CA PRO A 29 -3.86 -20.84 -19.98
C PRO A 29 -3.34 -20.65 -18.54
N LEU A 30 -3.91 -21.39 -17.59
CA LEU A 30 -3.64 -21.21 -16.15
C LEU A 30 -2.14 -21.27 -15.80
N ARG A 31 -1.38 -22.19 -16.41
CA ARG A 31 0.06 -22.34 -16.18
C ARG A 31 0.86 -21.12 -16.66
N THR A 32 0.54 -20.62 -17.86
CA THR A 32 1.15 -19.42 -18.43
C THR A 32 0.82 -18.19 -17.58
N ARG A 33 -0.42 -18.10 -17.10
CA ARG A 33 -0.86 -17.02 -16.21
C ARG A 33 -0.11 -17.05 -14.87
N ALA A 34 0.06 -18.23 -14.26
CA ALA A 34 0.83 -18.38 -13.02
C ALA A 34 2.29 -17.96 -13.21
N LEU A 35 2.92 -18.37 -14.31
CA LEU A 35 4.29 -17.97 -14.66
C LEU A 35 4.40 -16.45 -14.88
N ALA A 36 3.46 -15.87 -15.64
CA ALA A 36 3.40 -14.43 -15.88
C ALA A 36 3.22 -13.64 -14.58
N ILE A 37 2.34 -14.08 -13.68
CA ILE A 37 2.16 -13.46 -12.36
C ILE A 37 3.46 -13.54 -11.54
N ALA A 38 4.10 -14.71 -11.48
CA ALA A 38 5.34 -14.89 -10.71
C ALA A 38 6.47 -13.99 -11.24
N TYR A 39 6.57 -13.82 -12.55
CA TYR A 39 7.59 -13.00 -13.19
C TYR A 39 7.31 -11.49 -13.13
N VAL A 40 6.10 -11.06 -13.50
CA VAL A 40 5.75 -9.64 -13.68
C VAL A 40 5.45 -8.97 -12.34
N ARG A 41 4.80 -9.66 -11.41
CA ARG A 41 4.30 -9.04 -10.19
C ARG A 41 5.40 -8.44 -9.29
N PRO A 42 6.56 -9.07 -9.08
CA PRO A 42 7.67 -8.44 -8.37
C PRO A 42 8.10 -7.14 -9.04
N LEU A 43 8.20 -7.09 -10.37
CA LEU A 43 8.70 -5.92 -11.10
C LEU A 43 7.74 -4.71 -11.03
N PHE A 44 6.43 -4.93 -11.00
CA PHE A 44 5.43 -3.84 -11.09
C PHE A 44 4.64 -3.58 -9.80
N HIS A 45 4.51 -4.56 -8.90
CA HIS A 45 3.75 -4.41 -7.65
C HIS A 45 4.62 -4.21 -6.43
N GLN A 46 5.94 -4.33 -6.56
CA GLN A 46 6.83 -3.61 -5.66
C GLN A 46 6.53 -2.12 -5.88
N GLN A 47 6.11 -1.41 -4.84
CA GLN A 47 5.80 0.03 -4.89
C GLN A 47 7.07 0.87 -5.10
N TRP A 48 7.92 0.49 -6.07
CA TRP A 48 9.26 1.00 -6.28
C TRP A 48 10.20 0.89 -5.07
N ARG A 49 9.80 0.25 -3.96
CA ARG A 49 10.59 0.16 -2.72
C ARG A 49 11.92 -0.58 -2.86
N LEU A 50 12.12 -1.37 -3.90
CA LEU A 50 13.39 -2.03 -4.21
C LEU A 50 14.35 -1.15 -5.03
N PHE A 51 13.82 -0.06 -5.59
CA PHE A 51 14.54 0.93 -6.41
C PHE A 51 14.37 2.37 -5.87
N ALA A 52 13.76 2.53 -4.69
CA ALA A 52 13.63 3.82 -4.02
C ALA A 52 14.96 4.07 -3.30
N PRO A 53 15.78 5.04 -3.76
CA PRO A 53 17.08 5.32 -3.15
C PRO A 53 16.94 5.74 -1.68
N ASP A 54 15.78 6.25 -1.27
CA ASP A 54 15.45 6.53 0.12
C ASP A 54 14.11 5.86 0.51
N PRO A 55 14.12 4.81 1.36
CA PRO A 55 12.87 4.32 1.93
C PRO A 55 12.21 5.46 2.73
N PRO A 56 10.86 5.57 2.72
CA PRO A 56 10.20 6.63 3.46
C PRO A 56 10.59 6.56 4.94
N LEU A 57 11.18 7.65 5.44
CA LEU A 57 11.66 7.76 6.82
C LEU A 57 10.52 7.60 7.84
N CYS A 58 9.29 7.87 7.41
CA CYS A 58 8.07 7.75 8.21
C CYS A 58 7.20 6.58 7.75
N SER A 59 6.79 5.73 8.68
CA SER A 59 5.64 4.84 8.48
C SER A 59 4.36 5.54 8.94
N CYS A 60 3.33 5.53 8.08
CA CYS A 60 2.02 6.11 8.38
C CYS A 60 0.98 4.99 8.59
N GLN A 61 0.17 5.11 9.63
CA GLN A 61 -0.91 4.18 9.96
C GLN A 61 -2.15 4.96 10.37
N LEU A 62 -3.31 4.60 9.81
CA LEU A 62 -4.59 5.06 10.35
C LEU A 62 -4.95 4.17 11.54
N GLN A 63 -5.31 4.80 12.66
CA GLN A 63 -5.83 4.10 13.82
C GLN A 63 -7.24 4.55 14.12
N VAL A 64 -8.04 3.58 14.57
CA VAL A 64 -9.43 3.77 14.97
C VAL A 64 -9.64 3.18 16.36
N THR A 65 -10.71 3.60 17.01
CA THR A 65 -11.08 3.04 18.32
C THR A 65 -11.91 1.78 18.12
N ASP A 66 -11.54 0.69 18.78
CA ASP A 66 -12.31 -0.56 18.80
C ASP A 66 -13.53 -0.46 19.74
N ALA A 67 -14.32 -1.53 19.82
CA ALA A 67 -15.48 -1.61 20.70
C ALA A 67 -15.15 -1.45 22.20
N ASN A 68 -13.89 -1.65 22.60
CA ASN A 68 -13.40 -1.56 23.97
C ASN A 68 -12.70 -0.21 24.26
N GLY A 69 -12.73 0.75 23.32
CA GLY A 69 -12.06 2.03 23.51
C GLY A 69 -10.55 2.02 23.22
N ARG A 70 -9.99 0.92 22.68
CA ARG A 70 -8.57 0.79 22.36
C ARG A 70 -8.28 1.28 20.95
N TRP A 71 -7.13 1.95 20.79
CA TRP A 71 -6.64 2.32 19.47
C TRP A 71 -6.03 1.11 18.76
N VAL A 72 -6.59 0.77 17.61
CA VAL A 72 -6.13 -0.33 16.75
C VAL A 72 -5.81 0.16 15.35
N GLY A 73 -4.82 -0.46 14.71
CA GLY A 73 -4.45 -0.17 13.33
C GLY A 73 -5.56 -0.59 12.37
N LEU A 74 -6.04 0.35 11.57
CA LEU A 74 -7.03 0.06 10.54
C LEU A 74 -6.46 -0.98 9.58
N GLY A 75 -7.10 -2.15 9.51
CA GLY A 75 -6.66 -3.24 8.65
C GLY A 75 -5.42 -4.01 9.07
N GLU A 76 -4.90 -3.78 10.27
CA GLU A 76 -3.73 -4.50 10.79
C GLU A 76 -4.04 -6.00 10.95
N ASP A 77 -5.21 -6.32 11.51
CA ASP A 77 -5.65 -7.69 11.78
C ASP A 77 -6.29 -8.39 10.56
N HIS A 78 -6.36 -7.73 9.40
CA HIS A 78 -7.00 -8.32 8.22
C HIS A 78 -6.09 -9.40 7.58
N PRO A 79 -6.59 -10.63 7.32
CA PRO A 79 -5.76 -11.73 6.83
C PRO A 79 -5.19 -11.47 5.43
N HIS A 80 -5.96 -10.82 4.56
CA HIS A 80 -5.52 -10.52 3.19
C HIS A 80 -4.66 -9.26 3.08
N TYR A 81 -3.47 -9.39 2.49
CA TYR A 81 -2.51 -8.29 2.28
C TYR A 81 -3.07 -7.14 1.41
N LEU A 82 -4.05 -7.39 0.54
CA LEU A 82 -4.69 -6.34 -0.28
C LEU A 82 -5.33 -5.27 0.59
N TYR A 83 -5.93 -5.69 1.69
CA TYR A 83 -6.55 -4.79 2.66
C TYR A 83 -5.51 -3.87 3.30
N ARG A 84 -4.40 -4.45 3.79
CA ARG A 84 -3.25 -3.68 4.30
C ARG A 84 -2.70 -2.71 3.27
N ARG A 85 -2.63 -3.10 1.99
CA ARG A 85 -2.15 -2.24 0.90
C ARG A 85 -3.11 -1.07 0.65
N MET A 86 -4.41 -1.33 0.67
CA MET A 86 -5.44 -0.32 0.48
C MET A 86 -5.42 0.72 1.61
N VAL A 87 -5.41 0.28 2.87
CA VAL A 87 -5.37 1.19 4.03
C VAL A 87 -4.09 2.01 4.07
N ARG A 88 -2.94 1.44 3.67
CA ARG A 88 -1.69 2.22 3.51
C ARG A 88 -1.85 3.39 2.54
N GLY A 89 -2.58 3.20 1.45
CA GLY A 89 -2.88 4.28 0.49
C GLY A 89 -3.72 5.38 1.12
N MET A 90 -4.72 5.03 1.93
CA MET A 90 -5.52 6.02 2.67
C MET A 90 -4.68 6.79 3.69
N ALA A 91 -3.84 6.09 4.46
CA ALA A 91 -2.94 6.70 5.44
C ALA A 91 -1.97 7.69 4.79
N TRP A 92 -1.44 7.36 3.61
CA TRP A 92 -0.56 8.25 2.85
C TRP A 92 -1.27 9.52 2.39
N ASN A 93 -2.50 9.41 1.86
CA ASN A 93 -3.27 10.58 1.46
C ASN A 93 -3.64 11.47 2.65
N ALA A 94 -4.03 10.88 3.78
CA ALA A 94 -4.25 11.63 5.01
C ALA A 94 -2.98 12.36 5.47
N GLN A 95 -1.82 11.69 5.41
CA GLN A 95 -0.54 12.30 5.75
C GLN A 95 -0.20 13.49 4.86
N ARG A 96 -0.44 13.40 3.56
CA ARG A 96 -0.25 14.53 2.64
C ARG A 96 -1.09 15.74 3.04
N GLY A 97 -2.37 15.53 3.34
CA GLY A 97 -3.24 16.58 3.84
C GLY A 97 -2.72 17.20 5.13
N VAL A 98 -2.25 16.39 6.08
CA VAL A 98 -1.67 16.87 7.34
C VAL A 98 -0.42 17.72 7.12
N VAL A 99 0.46 17.33 6.20
CA VAL A 99 1.66 18.11 5.82
C VAL A 99 1.27 19.45 5.18
N GLU A 100 0.18 19.49 4.43
CA GLU A 100 -0.40 20.71 3.85
C GLU A 100 -1.15 21.56 4.90
N GLY A 101 -1.21 21.13 6.17
CA GLY A 101 -1.87 21.82 7.27
C GLY A 101 -3.36 21.48 7.43
N HIS A 102 -3.85 20.48 6.69
CA HIS A 102 -5.24 20.02 6.73
C HIS A 102 -5.40 18.80 7.64
N THR A 103 -6.18 18.95 8.71
CA THR A 103 -6.60 17.83 9.58
C THR A 103 -7.93 17.22 9.17
N ARG A 104 -8.67 17.89 8.27
CA ARG A 104 -9.86 17.34 7.62
C ARG A 104 -9.42 16.48 6.44
N VAL A 105 -9.85 15.23 6.44
CA VAL A 105 -9.59 14.28 5.37
C VAL A 105 -10.47 14.63 4.17
N GLU A 106 -9.91 14.53 2.97
CA GLU A 106 -10.64 14.77 1.72
C GLU A 106 -11.92 13.92 1.67
N PRO A 107 -13.08 14.47 1.23
CA PRO A 107 -14.37 13.80 1.36
C PRO A 107 -14.42 12.37 0.78
N VAL A 108 -13.77 12.15 -0.36
CA VAL A 108 -13.71 10.83 -1.02
C VAL A 108 -12.97 9.82 -0.15
N ILE A 109 -11.85 10.22 0.46
CA ILE A 109 -11.06 9.37 1.35
C ILE A 109 -11.79 9.16 2.67
N ALA A 110 -12.43 10.20 3.21
CA ALA A 110 -13.22 10.10 4.42
C ALA A 110 -14.40 9.13 4.26
N GLU A 111 -15.08 9.16 3.11
CA GLU A 111 -16.12 8.20 2.77
C GLU A 111 -15.57 6.77 2.66
N ALA A 112 -14.43 6.59 2.00
CA ALA A 112 -13.77 5.29 1.88
C ALA A 112 -13.42 4.71 3.25
N ILE A 113 -12.82 5.52 4.15
CA ILE A 113 -12.54 5.14 5.54
C ILE A 113 -13.84 4.78 6.26
N GLY A 114 -14.89 5.61 6.13
CA GLY A 114 -16.17 5.37 6.78
C GLY A 114 -16.87 4.09 6.32
N ARG A 115 -16.85 3.77 5.01
CA ARG A 115 -17.38 2.51 4.48
C ARG A 115 -16.59 1.33 5.02
N LEU A 116 -15.27 1.44 5.00
CA LEU A 116 -14.38 0.40 5.49
C LEU A 116 -14.63 0.04 6.96
N LEU A 117 -14.83 1.06 7.81
CA LEU A 117 -15.14 0.86 9.23
C LEU A 117 -16.47 0.15 9.43
N ARG A 118 -17.49 0.55 8.67
CA ARG A 118 -18.81 -0.11 8.71
C ARG A 118 -18.73 -1.58 8.29
N ASP A 119 -17.98 -1.89 7.24
CA ASP A 119 -17.79 -3.26 6.76
C ASP A 119 -17.08 -4.15 7.80
N GLN A 120 -16.23 -3.57 8.65
CA GLN A 120 -15.58 -4.27 9.77
C GLN A 120 -16.46 -4.39 11.01
N GLY A 121 -17.72 -3.94 10.97
CA GLY A 121 -18.59 -3.88 12.15
C GLY A 121 -18.11 -2.89 13.21
N SER A 122 -17.15 -2.02 12.88
CA SER A 122 -16.70 -0.95 13.76
C SER A 122 -17.64 0.24 13.63
N SER A 123 -18.01 0.86 14.75
CA SER A 123 -18.68 2.16 14.72
C SER A 123 -17.72 3.21 14.12
N VAL A 124 -18.28 4.25 13.49
CA VAL A 124 -17.46 5.38 13.01
C VAL A 124 -17.00 6.17 14.23
N GLY A 125 -15.94 5.67 14.87
CA GLY A 125 -15.26 6.32 15.98
C GLY A 125 -14.26 7.38 15.50
N PRO A 126 -13.57 8.05 16.44
CA PRO A 126 -12.51 8.98 16.09
C PRO A 126 -11.39 8.24 15.34
N VAL A 127 -10.85 8.91 14.32
CA VAL A 127 -9.75 8.40 13.51
C VAL A 127 -8.54 9.28 13.74
N ARG A 128 -7.36 8.68 13.82
CA ARG A 128 -6.09 9.40 13.93
C ARG A 128 -5.07 8.85 12.96
N LEU A 129 -4.20 9.72 12.48
CA LEU A 129 -2.98 9.36 11.80
C LEU A 129 -1.87 9.17 12.83
N VAL A 130 -1.19 8.03 12.79
CA VAL A 130 0.02 7.77 13.56
C VAL A 130 1.18 7.66 12.60
N GLU A 131 2.16 8.53 12.78
CA GLU A 131 3.39 8.57 12.00
C GLU A 131 4.55 8.18 12.91
N ARG A 132 5.38 7.23 12.47
CA ARG A 132 6.61 6.85 13.18
C ARG A 132 7.78 7.11 12.26
N CYS A 133 8.50 8.19 12.56
CA CYS A 133 9.55 8.73 11.71
C CYS A 133 10.93 8.47 12.30
N ILE A 134 11.87 8.11 11.43
CA ILE A 134 13.30 8.15 11.74
C ILE A 134 13.72 9.62 11.74
N THR A 135 14.15 10.12 12.90
CA THR A 135 14.69 11.49 13.04
C THR A 135 16.22 11.52 13.08
N ASP A 136 16.84 10.40 13.46
CA ASP A 136 18.30 10.20 13.45
C ASP A 136 18.67 9.02 12.51
N PRO A 137 19.35 9.27 11.38
CA PRO A 137 19.81 8.24 10.45
C PRO A 137 20.76 7.21 11.09
N GLU A 138 21.54 7.59 12.10
CA GLU A 138 22.46 6.71 12.82
C GLU A 138 21.73 5.80 13.82
N ARG A 139 20.47 6.11 14.14
CA ARG A 139 19.64 5.37 15.09
C ARG A 139 18.25 5.09 14.51
N PRO A 140 18.12 4.34 13.40
CA PRO A 140 16.85 4.14 12.70
C PRO A 140 15.80 3.34 13.49
N HIS A 141 16.21 2.69 14.58
CA HIS A 141 15.32 2.02 15.53
C HIS A 141 14.65 3.02 16.49
N GLN A 142 15.24 4.20 16.71
CA GLN A 142 14.66 5.29 17.49
C GLN A 142 13.77 6.08 16.55
N ARG A 143 12.46 5.90 16.74
CA ARG A 143 11.45 6.56 15.92
C ARG A 143 10.62 7.49 16.80
N GLU A 144 10.45 8.72 16.35
CA GLU A 144 9.51 9.63 16.97
C GLU A 144 8.10 9.33 16.47
N GLU A 145 7.17 9.24 17.41
CA GLU A 145 5.76 9.05 17.11
C GLU A 145 5.04 10.40 17.11
N ARG A 146 4.41 10.73 15.99
CA ARG A 146 3.49 11.86 15.86
C ARG A 146 2.08 11.33 15.70
N ILE A 147 1.17 11.85 16.51
CA ILE A 147 -0.25 11.49 16.47
C ILE A 147 -1.04 12.73 16.07
N THR A 148 -1.75 12.62 14.94
CA THR A 148 -2.59 13.70 14.43
C THR A 148 -4.05 13.24 14.40
N PRO A 149 -4.96 13.87 15.17
CA PRO A 149 -6.38 13.56 15.07
C PRO A 149 -6.91 13.97 13.68
N LEU A 150 -7.73 13.11 13.07
CA LEU A 150 -8.31 13.34 11.76
C LEU A 150 -9.81 13.55 11.86
N VAL A 151 -10.32 14.50 11.08
CA VAL A 151 -11.75 14.77 10.98
C VAL A 151 -12.26 14.22 9.64
N LEU A 152 -13.24 13.32 9.70
CA LEU A 152 -13.87 12.70 8.52
C LEU A 152 -15.09 13.47 7.97
N ARG A 153 -15.43 14.64 8.54
CA ARG A 153 -16.59 15.48 8.18
C ARG A 153 -16.21 16.95 7.93
#